data_AF-A0A1M5U1X7-F1
#
_entry.id   AF-A0A1M5U1X7-F1
#
_cell.length_a   1.000
_cell.length_b   1.000
_cell.length_c   1.000
_cell.angle_alpha   90.00
_cell.angle_beta   90.00
_cell.angle_gamma   90.00
#
_symmetry.space_group_name_H-M   'P 1'
#
loop_
_entity.id
_entity.type
_entity.pdbx_description
1 polymer ?
#
loop_
_entity_poly.entity_id
_entity_poly.type
_entity_poly.pdbx_seq_one_letter_code
_entity_poly.pdbx_strand_id
1 'polypeptide(L)' 'MVNEITQQEGIRVTKNKEPKGLFYYSFPLGDLDYYVGINNSKGKAITGIFKTKDECINWLIGKSI' A
#
# COMPACT_ATOMS: atom_id res chain seq x y z
N MET A 1 4.62 9.51 -7.01
CA MET A 1 3.21 9.68 -6.64
C MET A 1 2.75 8.38 -6.00
N VAL A 2 1.93 8.46 -4.94
CA VAL A 2 1.36 7.29 -4.28
C VAL A 2 -0.09 7.17 -4.74
N ASN A 3 -0.48 6.01 -5.26
CA ASN A 3 -1.79 5.81 -5.87
C ASN A 3 -2.71 5.01 -4.95
N GLU A 4 -3.93 5.50 -4.73
CA GLU A 4 -4.99 4.70 -4.11
C GLU A 4 -5.51 3.68 -5.11
N ILE A 5 -5.68 2.44 -4.67
CA ILE A 5 -6.23 1.34 -5.45
C ILE A 5 -7.22 0.57 -4.59
N THR A 6 -7.97 -0.33 -5.22
CA THR A 6 -8.80 -1.30 -4.52
C THR A 6 -7.97 -2.44 -3.93
N GLN A 7 -8.53 -3.15 -2.96
CA GLN A 7 -7.90 -4.38 -2.42
C GLN A 7 -7.64 -5.41 -3.53
N GLN A 8 -8.57 -5.57 -4.48
CA GLN A 8 -8.41 -6.51 -5.59
C GLN A 8 -7.23 -6.13 -6.50
N GLU A 9 -7.05 -4.85 -6.79
CA GLU A 9 -5.89 -4.34 -7.51
C GLU A 9 -4.60 -4.55 -6.70
N GLY A 10 -4.64 -4.35 -5.38
CA GLY A 10 -3.49 -4.59 -4.52
C GLY A 10 -3.02 -6.05 -4.54
N ILE A 11 -3.96 -7.00 -4.56
CA ILE A 11 -3.67 -8.42 -4.75
C ILE A 11 -3.01 -8.66 -6.11
N ARG A 12 -3.50 -8.01 -7.19
CA ARG A 12 -2.90 -8.13 -8.54
C ARG A 12 -1.48 -7.57 -8.58
N VAL A 13 -1.24 -6.38 -8.03
CA VAL A 13 0.10 -5.78 -7.93
C VAL A 13 1.05 -6.70 -7.18
N THR A 14 0.60 -7.25 -6.05
CA THR A 14 1.42 -8.12 -5.22
C THR A 14 1.73 -9.46 -5.90
N LYS A 15 0.77 -10.03 -6.64
CA LYS A 15 0.92 -11.31 -7.35
C LYS A 15 1.74 -11.17 -8.63
N ASN A 16 1.39 -10.21 -9.47
CA ASN A 16 1.95 -10.06 -10.82
C ASN A 16 3.22 -9.20 -10.82
N LYS A 17 3.50 -8.50 -9.72
CA LYS A 17 4.59 -7.50 -9.63
C LYS A 17 4.47 -6.40 -10.69
N GLU A 18 3.25 -6.16 -11.16
CA GLU A 18 2.90 -5.12 -12.12
C GLU A 18 1.50 -4.56 -11.79
N PRO A 19 1.23 -3.26 -12.05
CA PRO A 19 2.19 -2.25 -12.48
C PRO A 19 3.25 -1.91 -11.42
N LYS A 20 4.40 -1.40 -11.88
CA LYS A 20 5.40 -0.79 -10.97
C LYS A 20 4.88 0.54 -10.42
N GLY A 21 5.13 0.79 -9.14
CA GLY A 21 4.70 2.01 -8.48
C GLY A 21 4.59 1.88 -6.97
N LEU A 22 4.05 2.92 -6.34
CA LEU A 22 3.69 2.96 -4.94
C LEU A 22 2.17 3.01 -4.85
N PHE A 23 1.58 2.10 -4.10
CA PHE A 23 0.13 1.95 -4.01
C PHE A 23 -0.32 1.80 -2.56
N TYR A 24 -1.57 2.14 -2.28
CA TYR A 24 -2.23 1.77 -1.03
C TYR A 24 -3.71 1.48 -1.24
N TYR A 25 -4.29 0.73 -0.31
CA TYR A 25 -5.74 0.55 -0.19
C TYR A 25 -6.12 0.48 1.29
N SER A 26 -7.36 0.84 1.62
CA SER A 26 -7.92 0.64 2.97
C SER A 26 -8.78 -0.62 3.04
N PHE A 27 -8.91 -1.16 4.24
CA PHE A 27 -9.88 -2.21 4.54
C PHE A 27 -10.38 -2.05 5.99
N PRO A 28 -11.67 -2.27 6.26
CA PRO A 28 -12.19 -2.25 7.61
C PRO A 28 -11.82 -3.53 8.36
N LEU A 29 -11.49 -3.41 9.65
CA LEU A 29 -11.30 -4.53 10.57
C LEU A 29 -11.93 -4.17 11.92
N GLY A 30 -13.16 -4.66 12.14
CA GLY A 30 -13.99 -4.21 13.25
C GLY A 30 -14.46 -2.77 13.02
N ASP A 31 -14.36 -1.93 14.06
CA ASP A 31 -14.77 -0.52 14.01
C ASP A 31 -13.66 0.42 13.50
N LEU A 32 -12.55 -0.12 13.00
CA LEU A 32 -11.38 0.65 12.57
C LEU A 32 -11.01 0.34 11.11
N ASP A 33 -10.56 1.38 10.41
CA ASP A 33 -9.94 1.24 9.09
C ASP A 33 -8.43 1.00 9.23
N TYR A 34 -7.92 0.08 8.41
CA TYR A 34 -6.50 -0.19 8.25
C TYR A 34 -6.07 0.09 6.81
N TYR A 35 -4.79 0.40 6.63
CA TYR A 35 -4.22 0.75 5.34
C TYR A 35 -3.10 -0.22 4.99
N VAL A 36 -3.11 -0.75 3.77
CA VAL A 36 -2.02 -1.56 3.23
C VAL A 36 -1.23 -0.72 2.25
N GLY A 37 0.06 -0.53 2.52
CA GLY A 37 1.01 0.07 1.58
C GLY A 37 1.67 -1.01 0.75
N ILE A 38 1.84 -0.77 -0.55
CA ILE A 38 2.53 -1.66 -1.50
C ILE A 38 3.61 -0.86 -2.23
N ASN A 39 4.87 -1.14 -1.94
CA ASN A 39 6.00 -0.63 -2.71
C ASN A 39 6.41 -1.66 -3.77
N ASN A 40 6.03 -1.42 -5.02
CA ASN A 40 6.43 -2.23 -6.17
C ASN A 40 7.28 -1.43 -7.18
N SER A 41 7.91 -0.35 -6.74
CA SER A 41 8.70 0.55 -7.61
C SER A 41 9.85 -0.16 -8.33
N LYS A 42 10.41 -1.21 -7.71
CA LYS A 42 11.54 -1.99 -8.24
C LYS A 42 11.13 -3.36 -8.82
N GLY A 43 9.84 -3.62 -9.01
CA GLY A 43 9.32 -4.95 -9.41
C GLY A 43 9.42 -6.01 -8.30
N LYS A 44 9.76 -5.59 -7.08
CA LYS A 44 9.71 -6.41 -5.87
C LYS A 44 8.67 -5.82 -4.94
N ALA A 45 7.42 -6.28 -5.06
CA ALA A 45 6.33 -5.81 -4.23
C ALA A 45 6.58 -6.16 -2.75
N ILE A 46 6.80 -5.13 -1.93
CA ILE A 46 6.90 -5.17 -0.47
C ILE A 46 5.63 -4.54 0.10
N THR A 47 5.07 -5.14 1.13
CA THR A 47 3.81 -4.69 1.74
C THR A 47 3.97 -4.36 3.22
N GLY A 48 3.20 -3.39 3.70
CA GLY A 48 3.07 -3.05 5.13
C GLY A 48 1.63 -2.72 5.50
N ILE A 49 1.25 -2.90 6.76
CA ILE A 49 -0.09 -2.59 7.29
C ILE A 49 0.04 -1.48 8.33
N PHE A 50 -0.85 -0.49 8.27
CA PHE A 50 -0.81 0.74 9.07
C PHE A 50 -2.19 1.08 9.60
N LYS A 51 -2.23 1.82 10.71
CA LYS A 51 -3.49 2.27 11.34
C LYS A 51 -3.99 3.58 10.73
N THR A 52 -3.10 4.37 10.15
CA THR A 52 -3.47 5.64 9.51
C THR A 52 -2.97 5.70 8.07
N LYS A 53 -3.68 6.48 7.25
CA LYS A 53 -3.29 6.78 5.87
C LYS A 53 -1.93 7.47 5.81
N ASP A 54 -1.66 8.39 6.73
CA ASP A 54 -0.41 9.15 6.76
C ASP A 54 0.80 8.28 7.11
N GLU A 55 0.68 7.37 8.08
CA GLU A 55 1.72 6.37 8.37
C GLU A 55 2.05 5.52 7.13
N CYS A 56 1.01 5.05 6.43
CA CYS A 56 1.15 4.26 5.22
C CYS A 56 1.89 5.03 4.11
N ILE A 57 1.48 6.26 3.84
CA ILE A 57 2.08 7.11 2.81
C ILE A 57 3.52 7.46 3.18
N ASN A 58 3.80 7.84 4.43
CA ASN A 58 5.15 8.17 4.90
C ASN A 58 6.11 6.99 4.74
N TRP A 59 5.68 5.78 5.10
CA TRP A 59 6.44 4.56 4.87
C TRP A 59 6.73 4.33 3.37
N LEU A 60 5.74 4.53 2.49
CA LEU A 60 5.90 4.33 1.04
C LEU A 60 6.92 5.30 0.41
N ILE A 61 6.98 6.54 0.90
CA ILE A 61 7.88 7.57 0.37
C ILE A 61 9.22 7.65 1.14
N GLY A 62 9.41 6.81 2.16
CA GLY A 62 10.64 6.77 2.96
C GLY A 62 10.86 8.00 3.84
N LYS A 63 9.79 8.72 4.23
CA LYS A 63 9.90 9.75 5.27
C LYS A 63 9.95 9.05 6.63
N SER A 64 10.97 9.37 7.43
CA SER A 64 11.00 8.97 8.84
C SER A 64 9.73 9.47 9.53
N ILE A 65 9.07 8.56 10.24
CA ILE A 65 7.96 8.84 11.16
C ILE A 65 8.55 9.38 12.45
#